data_AF-A0A2X3DZD7-F1
#
_entry.id   AF-A0A2X3DZD7-F1
#
_cell.length_a   1.000
_cell.length_b   1.000
_cell.length_c   1.000
_cell.angle_alpha   90.00
_cell.angle_beta   90.00
_cell.angle_gamma   90.00
#
_symmetry.space_group_name_H-M   'P 1'
#
loop_
_entity.id
_entity.type
_entity.pdbx_description
1 polymer ?
#
loop_
_entity_poly.entity_id
_entity_poly.type
_entity_poly.pdbx_seq_one_letter_code
_entity_poly.pdbx_strand_id
1 'polypeptide(L)'
;MKNTLAQTNPGFASYFVTIDDEVVIELMTKPGLQQASADNNHTGWAHLALSVGGAEQVDAIAKRAGAAGILISPPRTTGDGYYEAVIADPDGNLIEIVA
;
A
#
# COMPACT_ATOMS: atom_id res chain seq x y z
N MET A 1 -16.58 -4.58 0.40
CA MET A 1 -15.41 -5.26 0.98
C MET A 1 -15.87 -6.54 1.67
N LYS A 2 -15.51 -7.70 1.12
CA LYS A 2 -15.68 -9.00 1.79
C LYS A 2 -14.31 -9.38 2.34
N ASN A 3 -14.27 -9.70 3.62
CA ASN A 3 -13.02 -9.94 4.32
C ASN A 3 -13.07 -11.35 4.92
N THR A 4 -12.07 -12.17 4.62
CA THR A 4 -12.01 -13.58 5.06
C THR A 4 -10.66 -13.86 5.72
N LEU A 5 -10.68 -14.54 6.87
CA LEU A 5 -9.49 -15.01 7.57
C LEU A 5 -9.21 -16.47 7.17
N ALA A 6 -7.98 -16.80 6.81
CA ALA A 6 -7.55 -18.17 6.52
C ALA A 6 -6.39 -18.61 7.43
N GLN A 7 -6.50 -19.82 7.99
CA GLN A 7 -5.48 -20.45 8.84
C GLN A 7 -5.26 -21.88 8.34
N THR A 8 -4.45 -22.04 7.29
CA THR A 8 -4.29 -23.31 6.57
C THR A 8 -3.18 -24.19 7.15
N ASN A 9 -2.22 -23.61 7.88
CA ASN A 9 -1.07 -24.29 8.50
C ASN A 9 -0.74 -23.68 9.87
N PRO A 10 -0.13 -24.43 10.81
CA PRO A 10 0.27 -23.90 12.11
C PRO A 10 1.16 -22.66 11.99
N GLY A 11 0.70 -21.53 12.56
CA GLY A 11 1.42 -20.25 12.55
C GLY A 11 1.18 -19.37 11.31
N PHE A 12 0.55 -19.88 10.25
CA PHE A 12 0.13 -19.05 9.12
C PHE A 12 -1.23 -18.40 9.41
N ALA A 13 -1.35 -17.12 9.12
CA ALA A 13 -2.63 -16.42 9.08
C ALA A 13 -2.64 -15.44 7.91
N SER A 14 -3.78 -15.36 7.20
CA SER A 14 -3.96 -14.36 6.16
C SER A 14 -5.35 -13.72 6.18
N TYR A 15 -5.39 -12.52 5.62
CA TYR A 15 -6.57 -11.68 5.49
C TYR A 15 -6.63 -11.10 4.08
N PHE A 16 -7.76 -11.27 3.42
CA PHE A 16 -7.95 -10.81 2.05
C PHE A 16 -8.71 -9.49 2.01
N VAL A 17 -8.14 -8.50 1.34
CA VAL A 17 -8.77 -7.22 1.03
C VAL A 17 -9.13 -7.21 -0.45
N THR A 18 -10.43 -7.17 -0.74
CA THR A 18 -10.93 -7.07 -2.11
C THR A 18 -11.24 -5.63 -2.49
N ILE A 19 -10.66 -5.16 -3.59
CA ILE A 19 -10.86 -3.85 -4.20
C ILE A 19 -11.67 -4.05 -5.49
N ASP A 20 -12.81 -3.36 -5.57
CA ASP A 20 -13.75 -3.37 -6.71
C ASP A 20 -14.18 -4.75 -7.23
N ASP A 21 -14.14 -5.77 -6.35
CA ASP A 21 -14.39 -7.18 -6.71
C ASP A 21 -13.44 -7.74 -7.81
N GLU A 22 -12.36 -7.02 -8.13
CA GLU A 22 -11.41 -7.37 -9.20
C GLU A 22 -10.01 -7.69 -8.67
N VAL A 23 -9.51 -6.88 -7.74
CA VAL A 23 -8.17 -7.03 -7.18
C VAL A 23 -8.28 -7.54 -5.74
N VAL A 24 -7.47 -8.54 -5.41
CA VAL A 24 -7.38 -9.08 -4.06
C VAL A 24 -5.96 -8.93 -3.54
N ILE A 25 -5.82 -8.22 -2.43
CA ILE A 25 -4.57 -8.12 -1.67
C ILE A 25 -4.65 -9.10 -0.51
N GLU A 26 -3.75 -10.08 -0.48
CA GLU A 26 -3.57 -10.98 0.66
C GLU A 26 -2.54 -10.39 1.62
N LEU A 27 -3.00 -9.98 2.80
CA LEU A 27 -2.13 -9.65 3.92
C LEU A 27 -1.87 -10.93 4.70
N MET A 28 -0.61 -11.35 4.84
CA MET A 28 -0.29 -12.62 5.49
C MET A 28 0.85 -12.51 6.48
N THR A 29 0.83 -13.39 7.48
CA THR A 29 1.92 -13.59 8.42
C THR A 29 2.22 -15.08 8.58
N LYS A 30 3.49 -15.42 8.79
CA LYS A 30 3.95 -16.79 9.07
C LYS A 30 5.25 -16.79 9.87
N PRO A 31 5.59 -17.90 10.56
CA PRO A 31 6.87 -18.03 11.23
C PRO A 31 8.03 -17.91 10.24
N GLY A 32 9.07 -17.17 10.63
CA GLY A 32 10.29 -17.02 9.82
C GLY A 32 10.18 -16.03 8.65
N LEU A 33 9.15 -15.16 8.63
CA LEU A 33 9.16 -14.00 7.73
C LEU A 33 10.40 -13.14 8.00
N GLN A 34 11.09 -12.78 6.93
CA GLN A 34 12.21 -11.85 6.97
C GLN A 34 11.67 -10.45 6.75
N GLN A 35 12.23 -9.49 7.48
CA GLN A 35 11.91 -8.08 7.27
C GLN A 35 12.50 -7.63 5.92
N ALA A 36 11.67 -7.00 5.09
CA ALA A 36 12.14 -6.36 3.87
C ALA A 36 12.86 -5.04 4.20
N SER A 37 13.76 -4.61 3.32
CA SER A 37 14.29 -3.24 3.35
C SER A 37 13.18 -2.28 2.95
N ALA A 38 12.99 -1.21 3.73
CA ALA A 38 11.99 -0.17 3.47
C ALA A 38 12.47 0.85 2.42
N ASP A 39 12.95 0.37 1.27
CA ASP A 39 13.29 1.18 0.09
C ASP A 39 12.86 0.48 -1.20
N ASN A 40 12.89 1.22 -2.31
CA ASN A 40 12.55 0.70 -3.64
C ASN A 40 13.79 0.53 -4.53
N ASN A 41 14.99 0.52 -3.95
CA ASN A 41 16.24 0.46 -4.71
C ASN A 41 16.74 -0.98 -4.86
N HIS A 42 15.83 -1.86 -5.27
CA HIS A 42 16.12 -3.27 -5.49
C HIS A 42 15.31 -3.81 -6.67
N THR A 43 15.76 -4.91 -7.25
CA THR A 43 14.98 -5.63 -8.26
C THR A 43 13.85 -6.42 -7.59
N GLY A 44 12.75 -6.63 -8.31
CA GLY A 44 11.56 -7.32 -7.81
C GLY A 44 10.39 -6.37 -7.52
N TRP A 45 9.59 -6.70 -6.50
CA TRP A 45 8.41 -5.92 -6.12
C TRP A 45 8.83 -4.61 -5.45
N ALA A 46 8.62 -3.48 -6.12
CA ALA A 46 9.06 -2.16 -5.63
C ALA A 46 7.97 -1.40 -4.85
N HIS A 47 6.72 -1.44 -5.31
CA HIS A 47 5.59 -0.73 -4.69
C HIS A 47 4.26 -1.17 -5.31
N LEU A 48 3.15 -0.72 -4.71
CA LEU A 48 1.79 -0.79 -5.27
C LEU A 48 1.31 0.63 -5.59
N ALA A 49 0.61 0.82 -6.70
CA ALA A 49 -0.11 2.06 -6.99
C ALA A 49 -1.62 1.84 -6.95
N LEU A 50 -2.34 2.73 -6.27
CA LEU A 50 -3.80 2.72 -6.16
C LEU A 50 -4.36 4.03 -6.70
N SER A 51 -5.15 3.94 -7.77
CA SER A 51 -5.90 5.09 -8.27
C SER A 51 -7.08 5.39 -7.34
N VAL A 52 -7.26 6.66 -7.03
CA VAL A 52 -8.36 7.20 -6.24
C VAL A 52 -9.14 8.19 -7.09
N GLY A 53 -10.29 8.66 -6.61
CA GLY A 53 -11.21 9.48 -7.41
C GLY A 53 -10.77 10.91 -7.74
N GLY A 54 -9.49 11.14 -8.09
CA GLY A 54 -8.94 12.43 -8.50
C GLY A 54 -7.98 13.08 -7.49
N ALA A 55 -7.40 14.21 -7.93
CA ALA A 55 -6.38 14.96 -7.18
C ALA A 55 -6.82 15.41 -5.78
N GLU A 56 -8.09 15.82 -5.62
CA GLU A 56 -8.63 16.19 -4.30
C GLU A 56 -8.59 15.02 -3.31
N GLN A 57 -8.79 13.80 -3.81
CA GLN A 57 -8.75 12.60 -2.98
C GLN A 57 -7.32 12.23 -2.60
N VAL A 58 -6.35 12.43 -3.51
CA VAL A 58 -4.91 12.33 -3.24
C VAL A 58 -4.52 13.31 -2.12
N ASP A 59 -4.89 14.58 -2.23
CA ASP A 59 -4.60 15.62 -1.22
C ASP A 59 -5.18 15.27 0.14
N ALA A 60 -6.45 14.83 0.18
CA ALA A 60 -7.12 14.45 1.42
C ALA A 60 -6.45 13.24 2.09
N ILE A 61 -6.01 12.24 1.31
CA ILE A 61 -5.28 11.08 1.83
C ILE A 61 -3.90 11.50 2.33
N ALA A 62 -3.15 12.28 1.55
CA ALA A 62 -1.82 12.73 1.92
C ALA A 62 -1.82 13.58 3.20
N LYS A 63 -2.81 14.46 3.39
CA LYS A 63 -2.98 15.23 4.63
C LYS A 63 -3.20 14.32 5.84
N ARG A 64 -4.06 13.29 5.71
CA ARG A 64 -4.28 12.31 6.79
C ARG A 64 -3.03 11.49 7.06
N ALA A 65 -2.33 11.06 6.02
CA ALA A 65 -1.08 10.31 6.13
C ALA A 65 0.02 11.13 6.83
N GLY A 66 0.13 12.42 6.53
CA GLY A 66 1.06 13.33 7.20
C GLY A 66 0.75 13.47 8.69
N ALA A 67 -0.52 13.61 9.06
CA ALA A 67 -0.94 13.65 10.47
C ALA A 67 -0.67 12.33 11.21
N ALA A 68 -0.70 11.20 10.50
CA ALA A 68 -0.39 9.88 11.03
C ALA A 68 1.11 9.53 11.01
N GLY A 69 1.96 10.37 10.42
CA GLY A 69 3.41 10.14 10.33
C GLY A 69 3.81 9.06 9.31
N ILE A 70 2.94 8.73 8.36
CA ILE A 70 3.16 7.67 7.35
C ILE A 70 3.29 8.20 5.92
N LEU A 71 3.31 9.53 5.74
CA LEU A 71 3.53 10.16 4.44
C LEU A 71 5.02 10.12 4.09
N ILE A 72 5.34 9.53 2.94
CA ILE A 72 6.71 9.39 2.43
C ILE A 72 7.05 10.50 1.44
N SER A 73 6.11 10.81 0.53
CA SER A 73 6.27 11.88 -0.46
C SER A 73 4.96 12.66 -0.60
N PRO A 74 4.99 14.01 -0.52
CA PRO A 74 3.78 14.82 -0.66
C PRO A 74 3.20 14.77 -2.08
N PRO A 75 1.93 15.20 -2.25
CA PRO A 75 1.28 15.27 -3.55
C PRO A 75 2.11 16.06 -4.57
N ARG A 76 2.34 15.49 -5.75
CA ARG A 76 3.08 16.13 -6.85
C ARG A 76 2.67 15.52 -8.19
N THR A 77 2.91 16.26 -9.26
CA THR A 77 2.90 15.67 -10.61
C THR A 77 4.27 15.10 -10.93
N THR A 78 4.31 13.84 -11.36
CA THR A 78 5.52 13.12 -11.77
C THR A 78 5.87 13.38 -13.24
N GLY A 79 7.08 12.98 -13.65
CA GLY A 79 7.56 13.18 -15.03
C GLY A 79 6.82 12.36 -16.09
N ASP A 80 6.11 11.32 -15.68
CA ASP A 80 5.24 10.48 -16.50
C ASP A 80 3.76 10.92 -16.46
N GLY A 81 3.45 12.00 -15.73
CA GLY A 81 2.18 12.71 -15.83
C GLY A 81 1.12 12.34 -14.79
N TYR A 82 1.43 11.47 -13.83
CA TYR A 82 0.54 11.17 -12.71
C TYR A 82 0.58 12.25 -11.65
N TYR A 83 -0.58 12.59 -11.07
CA TYR A 83 -0.63 13.34 -9.83
C TYR A 83 -0.76 12.36 -8.67
N GLU A 84 0.25 12.30 -7.81
CA GLU A 84 0.37 11.24 -6.81
C GLU A 84 0.93 11.75 -5.48
N ALA A 85 0.68 10.99 -4.42
CA ALA A 85 1.44 11.03 -3.17
C ALA A 85 1.94 9.61 -2.82
N VAL A 86 3.00 9.50 -2.03
CA VAL A 86 3.53 8.20 -1.59
C VAL A 86 3.36 8.06 -0.09
N ILE A 87 2.81 6.93 0.35
CA ILE A 87 2.67 6.56 1.77
C ILE A 87 3.38 5.24 2.04
N ALA A 88 3.65 4.96 3.31
CA ALA A 88 4.12 3.64 3.77
C ALA A 88 3.04 2.94 4.59
N ASP A 89 2.90 1.64 4.40
CA ASP A 89 2.15 0.80 5.32
C ASP A 89 2.99 0.48 6.59
N PRO A 90 2.42 -0.22 7.60
CA PRO A 90 3.13 -0.54 8.83
C PRO A 90 4.42 -1.38 8.67
N ASP A 91 4.54 -2.14 7.58
CA ASP A 91 5.72 -2.97 7.28
C ASP A 91 6.75 -2.22 6.42
N GLY A 92 6.46 -0.98 6.04
CA GLY A 92 7.33 -0.13 5.22
C GLY A 92 7.14 -0.30 3.71
N ASN A 93 6.10 -1.02 3.28
CA ASN A 93 5.78 -1.13 1.86
C ASN A 93 5.31 0.22 1.32
N LEU A 94 5.85 0.62 0.17
CA LEU A 94 5.48 1.87 -0.49
C LEU A 94 4.19 1.70 -1.27
N ILE A 95 3.28 2.66 -1.09
CA ILE A 95 2.02 2.74 -1.80
C ILE A 95 1.89 4.13 -2.43
N GLU A 96 1.77 4.16 -3.75
CA GLU A 96 1.43 5.37 -4.50
C GLU A 96 -0.09 5.55 -4.50
N ILE A 97 -0.54 6.74 -4.14
CA ILE A 97 -1.93 7.16 -4.19
C ILE A 97 -2.06 8.11 -5.38
N VAL A 98 -2.73 7.66 -6.42
CA VAL A 98 -2.73 8.30 -7.74
C VAL A 98 -4.11 8.87 -8.06
N ALA A 99 -4.18 10.05 -8.66
CA ALA A 99 -5.43 10.68 -9.09
C ALA A 99 -6.17 9.92 -10.19
#